data_AF-A0A937SYC7-F1
#
_entry.id   AF-A0A937SYC7-F1
#
_cell.length_a   1.000
_cell.length_b   1.000
_cell.length_c   1.000
_cell.angle_alpha   90.00
_cell.angle_beta   90.00
_cell.angle_gamma   90.00
#
_symmetry.space_group_name_H-M   'P 1'
#
loop_
_entity.id
_entity.type
_entity.pdbx_description
1 polymer ?
#
loop_
_entity_poly.entity_id
_entity_poly.type
_entity_poly.pdbx_seq_one_letter_code
_entity_poly.pdbx_strand_id
1 'polypeptide(L)'
;MLVERNNQYSMVCHTRVAEDCLENGGWCDSEEEAQEWVEEECWIFSGEGWFCPKCNIHFMQNLAQTRRVKGQEPPPDDDLYKGIETIL
;
A
#
# COMPACT_ATOMS: atom_id res chain seq x y z
N MET A 1 -6.07 -11.14 4.29
CA MET A 1 -5.83 -12.56 4.65
C MET A 1 -4.64 -12.57 5.58
N LEU A 2 -4.76 -13.29 6.68
CA LEU A 2 -3.73 -13.42 7.72
C LEU A 2 -3.13 -14.83 7.65
N VAL A 3 -1.85 -14.98 7.99
CA VAL A 3 -1.15 -16.26 8.09
C VAL A 3 -0.60 -16.46 9.50
N GLU A 4 -0.66 -17.70 10.01
CA GLU A 4 -0.11 -18.09 11.30
C GLU A 4 1.10 -19.03 11.10
N ARG A 5 2.17 -18.81 11.86
CA ARG A 5 3.34 -19.68 11.93
C ARG A 5 3.99 -19.58 13.32
N ASN A 6 4.25 -20.72 13.96
CA ASN A 6 4.91 -20.77 15.27
C ASN A 6 4.21 -19.90 16.34
N ASN A 7 2.87 -19.89 16.35
CA ASN A 7 2.03 -19.03 17.20
C ASN A 7 2.24 -17.52 16.99
N GLN A 8 2.78 -17.12 15.84
CA GLN A 8 2.85 -15.73 15.41
C GLN A 8 2.00 -15.52 14.17
N TYR A 9 1.50 -14.31 14.01
CA TYR A 9 0.55 -13.92 12.98
C TYR A 9 1.17 -12.85 12.08
N SER A 10 0.87 -12.89 10.80
CA SER A 10 1.31 -11.88 9.84
C SER A 10 0.27 -11.62 8.77
N MET A 11 0.15 -10.36 8.35
CA MET A 11 -0.75 -9.97 7.29
C MET A 11 -0.14 -10.25 5.92
N VAL A 12 -0.87 -10.98 5.08
CA VAL A 12 -0.42 -11.34 3.74
C VAL A 12 -0.78 -10.23 2.76
N CYS A 13 0.20 -9.81 1.95
CA CYS A 13 -0.06 -8.89 0.84
C CYS A 13 -0.97 -9.57 -0.18
N HIS A 14 -2.12 -8.95 -0.45
CA HIS A 14 -3.20 -9.55 -1.23
C HIS A 14 -2.88 -9.68 -2.73
N THR A 15 -2.10 -8.75 -3.31
CA THR A 15 -1.98 -8.63 -4.78
C THR A 15 -0.69 -9.20 -5.34
N ARG A 16 0.45 -8.98 -4.66
CA ARG A 16 1.78 -9.49 -5.03
C ARG A 16 2.18 -9.14 -6.47
N VAL A 17 1.84 -7.93 -6.91
CA VAL A 17 2.08 -7.46 -8.28
C VAL A 17 3.45 -6.84 -8.51
N ALA A 18 4.08 -6.32 -7.45
CA ALA A 18 5.43 -5.78 -7.52
C ALA A 18 6.46 -6.92 -7.41
N GLU A 19 7.55 -6.85 -8.17
CA GLU A 19 8.66 -7.80 -8.07
C GLU A 19 9.31 -7.81 -6.68
N ASP A 20 9.34 -6.66 -6.01
CA ASP A 20 9.85 -6.47 -4.66
C ASP A 20 8.73 -6.46 -3.59
N CYS A 21 7.64 -7.21 -3.82
CA CYS A 21 6.58 -7.38 -2.84
C CYS A 21 7.12 -7.92 -1.51
N LEU A 22 6.69 -7.34 -0.39
CA LEU A 22 7.05 -7.83 0.95
C LEU A 22 6.48 -9.22 1.28
N GLU A 23 5.48 -9.68 0.51
CA GLU A 23 4.69 -10.91 0.69
C GLU A 23 3.87 -10.97 1.99
N ASN A 24 4.50 -10.70 3.13
CA ASN A 24 3.93 -10.69 4.47
C ASN A 24 4.40 -9.42 5.22
N GLY A 25 3.62 -9.00 6.22
CA GLY A 25 4.03 -7.95 7.15
C GLY A 25 4.95 -8.47 8.24
N GLY A 26 5.04 -7.73 9.35
CA GLY A 26 5.65 -8.20 10.59
C GLY A 26 5.01 -9.49 11.09
N TRP A 27 5.79 -10.30 11.81
CA TRP A 27 5.29 -11.46 12.57
C TRP A 27 5.08 -11.01 14.01
N CYS A 28 3.82 -11.02 14.44
CA CYS A 28 3.34 -10.48 15.70
C CYS A 28 2.74 -11.58 16.57
N ASP A 29 2.59 -11.32 17.87
CA ASP A 29 2.13 -12.35 18.81
C ASP A 29 0.59 -12.49 18.84
N SER A 30 -0.12 -11.58 18.14
CA SER A 30 -1.58 -11.64 17.97
C SER A 30 -2.02 -11.15 16.58
N GLU A 31 -3.24 -11.50 16.19
CA GLU A 31 -3.84 -11.01 14.94
C GLU A 31 -4.07 -9.49 14.95
N GLU A 32 -4.43 -8.93 16.11
CA GLU A 32 -4.65 -7.48 16.31
C GLU A 32 -3.35 -6.71 16.07
N GLU A 33 -2.27 -7.15 16.70
CA GLU A 33 -0.94 -6.54 16.54
C GLU A 33 -0.43 -6.67 15.09
N ALA A 34 -0.70 -7.79 14.41
CA ALA A 34 -0.36 -7.95 13.00
C ALA A 34 -1.11 -6.96 12.10
N GLN A 35 -2.35 -6.60 12.46
CA GLN A 35 -3.12 -5.59 11.76
C GLN A 35 -2.61 -4.16 12.06
N GLU A 36 -2.37 -3.83 13.33
CA GLU A 36 -1.79 -2.55 13.72
C GLU A 36 -0.45 -2.30 13.01
N TRP A 37 0.40 -3.33 12.94
CA TRP A 37 1.68 -3.25 12.25
C TRP A 37 1.54 -2.83 10.78
N VAL A 38 0.57 -3.39 10.03
CA VAL A 38 0.39 -3.00 8.62
C VAL A 38 -0.17 -1.59 8.46
N GLU A 39 -0.95 -1.12 9.43
CA GLU A 39 -1.41 0.27 9.49
C GLU A 39 -0.24 1.23 9.73
N GLU A 40 0.63 0.91 10.70
CA GLU A 40 1.85 1.67 10.99
C GLU A 40 2.82 1.72 9.81
N GLU A 41 2.99 0.59 9.11
CA GLU A 41 3.84 0.46 7.91
C GLU A 41 3.16 0.95 6.63
N CYS A 42 2.05 1.69 6.76
CA CYS A 42 1.35 2.35 5.67
C CYS A 42 0.91 1.41 4.53
N TRP A 43 0.55 0.16 4.86
CA TRP A 43 -0.12 -0.71 3.91
C TRP A 43 -1.52 -0.15 3.61
N ILE A 44 -2.02 -0.42 2.40
CA ILE A 44 -3.31 0.11 1.95
C ILE A 44 -4.37 -0.99 2.01
N PHE A 45 -5.47 -0.74 2.71
CA PHE A 45 -6.63 -1.63 2.68
C PHE A 45 -7.56 -1.30 1.52
N SER A 46 -7.76 -2.26 0.63
CA SER A 46 -8.59 -2.11 -0.58
C SER A 46 -10.08 -2.41 -0.40
N GLY A 47 -10.49 -2.85 0.79
CA GLY A 47 -11.80 -3.47 1.01
C GLY A 47 -11.77 -5.00 0.86
N GLU A 48 -10.88 -5.54 0.03
CA GLU A 48 -10.70 -6.98 -0.18
C GLU A 48 -9.47 -7.54 0.55
N GLY A 49 -8.49 -6.68 0.81
CA GLY A 49 -7.26 -7.05 1.51
C GLY A 49 -6.23 -5.92 1.55
N TRP A 50 -5.17 -6.17 2.30
CA TRP A 50 -4.05 -5.24 2.50
C TRP A 50 -3.00 -5.38 1.41
N PHE A 51 -2.51 -4.24 0.91
CA PHE A 51 -1.43 -4.14 -0.07
C PHE A 51 -0.21 -3.53 0.59
N CYS A 52 0.95 -4.18 0.42
CA CYS A 52 2.20 -3.57 0.85
C CYS A 52 2.50 -2.30 0.04
N PRO A 53 3.28 -1.34 0.60
CA PRO A 53 3.62 -0.10 -0.08
C PRO A 53 4.23 -0.30 -1.47
N LYS A 54 5.01 -1.37 -1.66
CA LYS A 54 5.62 -1.74 -2.94
C LYS A 54 4.59 -2.06 -4.01
N CYS A 55 3.60 -2.89 -3.68
CA CYS A 55 2.51 -3.20 -4.59
C CYS A 55 1.62 -1.98 -4.86
N ASN A 56 1.37 -1.13 -3.85
CA ASN A 56 0.62 0.11 -4.03
C ASN A 56 1.31 1.07 -5.02
N ILE A 57 2.63 1.28 -4.87
CA ILE A 57 3.42 2.10 -5.80
C ILE A 57 3.31 1.54 -7.22
N HIS A 58 3.47 0.23 -7.38
CA HIS A 58 3.35 -0.43 -8.68
C HIS A 58 1.97 -0.19 -9.33
N PHE A 59 0.89 -0.30 -8.55
CA PHE A 59 -0.47 0.04 -9.04
C PHE A 59 -0.58 1.49 -9.48
N MET A 60 -0.10 2.43 -8.68
CA MET A 60 -0.20 3.86 -8.98
C MET A 60 0.60 4.23 -10.24
N GLN A 61 1.78 3.63 -10.43
CA GLN A 61 2.58 3.79 -11.64
C GLN A 61 1.85 3.25 -12.88
N ASN A 62 1.28 2.05 -12.79
CA ASN A 62 0.50 1.45 -13.89
C ASN A 62 -0.76 2.27 -14.22
N LEU A 63 -1.44 2.81 -13.21
CA LEU A 63 -2.60 3.68 -13.39
C LEU A 63 -2.21 4.98 -14.10
N ALA A 64 -1.10 5.61 -13.68
CA ALA A 64 -0.58 6.81 -14.32
C ALA A 64 -0.22 6.56 -15.79
N GLN A 65 0.47 5.45 -16.08
CA GLN A 65 0.80 5.06 -17.44
C GLN A 65 -0.46 4.79 -18.29
N THR A 66 -1.45 4.10 -17.73
CA THR A 66 -2.72 3.82 -18.42
C THR A 66 -3.45 5.11 -18.77
N ARG A 67 -3.50 6.08 -17.85
CA ARG A 67 -4.11 7.40 -18.09
C ARG A 67 -3.42 8.14 -19.23
N ARG A 68 -2.08 8.15 -19.26
CA ARG A 68 -1.30 8.74 -20.36
C ARG A 68 -1.64 8.10 -21.71
N VAL A 69 -1.64 6.77 -21.77
CA VAL A 69 -1.99 6.03 -23.01
C VAL A 69 -3.42 6.32 -23.48
N LYS A 70 -4.36 6.53 -22.54
CA LYS A 70 -5.75 6.87 -22.85
C LYS A 70 -6.00 8.37 -23.11
N GLY A 71 -4.98 9.23 -23.06
CA GLY A 71 -5.13 10.67 -23.18
C GLY A 71 -5.92 11.31 -22.03
N GLN A 72 -5.98 10.64 -20.87
CA GLN A 72 -6.63 11.10 -19.64
C GLN A 72 -5.60 11.73 -18.70
N GLU A 73 -4.76 12.62 -19.23
CA GLU A 73 -3.78 13.29 -18.39
C GLU A 73 -4.49 14.07 -17.28
N PRO A 74 -3.97 14.03 -16.05
CA PRO A 74 -4.51 14.86 -14.98
C PRO A 74 -4.48 16.33 -15.41
N PRO A 75 -5.49 17.14 -15.04
CA PRO A 75 -5.40 18.57 -15.24
C PRO A 75 -4.12 19.12 -14.57
N PRO A 76 -3.50 20.17 -15.14
CA PRO A 76 -2.32 20.78 -14.54
C PRO A 76 -2.61 21.16 -13.09
N ASP A 77 -1.70 20.76 -12.21
CA ASP A 77 -1.90 20.77 -10.76
C ASP A 77 -1.43 22.11 -10.18
N ASP A 78 -2.22 23.17 -10.37
CA ASP A 78 -1.89 24.52 -9.90
C ASP A 78 -1.98 24.65 -8.35
N ASP A 79 -2.52 23.66 -7.64
CA ASP A 79 -2.83 23.73 -6.21
C ASP A 79 -2.12 22.68 -5.32
N LEU A 80 -1.40 21.69 -5.88
CA LEU A 80 -0.83 20.57 -5.09
C LEU A 80 0.25 20.99 -4.07
N TYR A 81 0.93 22.12 -4.29
CA TYR A 81 2.03 22.59 -3.41
C TYR A 81 1.59 23.52 -2.28
N LYS A 82 0.34 23.99 -2.26
CA LYS A 82 -0.10 24.97 -1.25
C LYS A 82 -0.25 24.42 0.17
N GLY A 83 -0.30 23.09 0.33
CA GLY A 83 -0.54 22.43 1.62
C GLY A 83 0.71 21.98 2.38
N ILE A 84 1.91 22.03 1.77
CA ILE A 84 3.14 21.51 2.40
C ILE A 84 3.92 22.64 3.11
N GLU A 85 3.68 23.90 2.76
CA GLU A 85 4.41 25.05 3.32
C GLU A 85 3.95 25.49 4.72
N THR A 86 2.96 24.84 5.34
CA THR A 86 2.37 25.34 6.61
C THR A 86 2.88 24.68 7.89
N ILE A 87 3.91 23.83 7.84
CA ILE A 87 4.56 23.30 9.06
C ILE A 87 6.09 23.34 8.89
N LEU A 88 6.67 24.50 9.17
CA LEU A 88 8.05 24.68 9.65
C LEU A 88 8.05 25.73 10.77
#